data_AF-A0A0J7K1D0-F1
#
_entry.id   AF-A0A0J7K1D0-F1
#
_cell.length_a   1.000
_cell.length_b   1.000
_cell.length_c   1.000
_cell.angle_alpha   90.00
_cell.angle_beta   90.00
_cell.angle_gamma   90.00
#
_symmetry.space_group_name_H-M   'P 1'
#
loop_
_entity.id
_entity.type
_entity.pdbx_description
1 polymer ?
#
loop_
_entity_poly.entity_id
_entity_poly.type
_entity_poly.pdbx_seq_one_letter_code
_entity_poly.pdbx_strand_id
1 'polypeptide(L)'
;MPQKRKGGNLYKLSFEGKRSRQRRKIESSEERSQRLEANTQRNSQHRTDENNNARTQRLEADAQRHAQHRANENDDSRNKRLEADAQRHAQQRTDENEDAKTKRLEADAQRHAQGRQKARQLNHHIALIAKDHEINVPVHTLGQMNVECQFCKSLNFACEKSKDGKFTYCCQKGKIQLKTIKCPNFLKKLYMGNDYESKNFMNNIRSYNSALAMASMGAPGNRNPLDVVNNAPYCLKIHGQYHHLTSTAMRPADGQAPRFAQLYSLDTEEAINHRMNNKANQKCDPALMKDLSCFMI
;
A
#
# COMPACT_ATOMS: atom_id res chain seq x y z
N MET A 1 18.01 66.74 39.17
CA MET A 1 17.38 67.10 37.89
C MET A 1 17.04 65.84 37.11
N PRO A 2 15.82 65.27 37.19
CA PRO A 2 15.46 64.11 36.38
C PRO A 2 14.82 64.55 35.06
N GLN A 3 15.33 63.99 33.96
CA GLN A 3 14.93 64.26 32.59
C GLN A 3 13.46 63.86 32.33
N LYS A 4 12.69 64.76 31.71
CA LYS A 4 11.31 64.51 31.25
C LYS A 4 11.29 63.40 30.20
N ARG A 5 10.57 62.30 30.48
CA ARG A 5 10.27 61.23 29.51
C ARG A 5 9.15 61.66 28.55
N LYS A 6 9.33 61.33 27.27
CA LYS A 6 8.51 61.67 26.08
C LYS A 6 7.09 61.08 26.15
N GLY A 7 6.12 61.78 26.77
CA GLY A 7 4.70 61.38 26.81
C GLY A 7 3.84 61.85 25.60
N GLY A 8 4.38 62.68 24.70
CA GLY A 8 3.59 63.32 23.64
C GLY A 8 3.26 62.47 22.41
N ASN A 9 3.88 61.30 22.24
CA ASN A 9 3.83 60.55 20.97
C ASN A 9 2.62 59.61 20.86
N LEU A 10 2.27 58.90 21.96
CA LEU A 10 1.12 57.99 21.99
C LEU A 10 -0.23 58.70 21.90
N TYR A 11 -0.36 59.87 22.54
CA TYR A 11 -1.60 60.65 22.52
C TYR A 11 -1.91 61.17 21.10
N LYS A 12 -0.89 61.69 20.38
CA LYS A 12 -1.03 62.16 18.99
C LYS A 12 -1.38 61.03 18.01
N LEU A 13 -0.69 59.89 18.09
CA LEU A 13 -0.98 58.70 17.28
C LEU A 13 -2.42 58.20 17.49
N SER A 14 -2.92 58.25 18.74
CA SER A 14 -4.30 57.86 19.04
C SER A 14 -5.34 58.81 18.45
N PHE A 15 -5.04 60.11 18.38
CA PHE A 15 -5.92 61.14 17.85
C PHE A 15 -5.99 61.08 16.31
N GLU A 16 -4.84 60.89 15.65
CA GLU A 16 -4.76 60.69 14.20
C GLU A 16 -5.47 59.40 13.76
N GLY A 17 -5.34 58.31 14.53
CA GLY A 17 -6.08 57.08 14.32
C GLY A 17 -7.60 57.28 14.40
N LYS A 18 -8.08 58.06 15.39
CA LYS A 18 -9.51 58.41 15.53
C LYS A 18 -10.01 59.24 14.34
N ARG A 19 -9.27 60.26 13.92
CA ARG A 19 -9.60 61.12 12.78
C ARG A 19 -9.63 60.33 11.46
N SER A 20 -8.67 59.42 11.25
CA SER A 20 -8.64 58.55 10.06
C SER A 20 -9.84 57.61 10.03
N ARG A 21 -10.22 57.00 11.16
CA ARG A 21 -11.43 56.16 11.27
C ARG A 21 -12.69 56.96 10.98
N GLN A 22 -12.80 58.19 11.47
CA GLN A 22 -13.98 59.03 11.24
C GLN A 22 -14.10 59.46 9.78
N ARG A 23 -12.98 59.80 9.11
CA ARG A 23 -12.96 60.05 7.66
C ARG A 23 -13.39 58.83 6.84
N ARG A 24 -12.94 57.62 7.20
CA ARG A 24 -13.35 56.37 6.53
C ARG A 24 -14.83 56.01 6.73
N LYS A 25 -15.51 56.57 7.73
CA LYS A 25 -16.95 56.33 7.95
C LYS A 25 -17.84 57.17 7.04
N ILE A 26 -17.32 58.29 6.55
CA ILE A 26 -18.06 59.26 5.73
C ILE A 26 -17.54 59.30 4.30
N GLU A 27 -16.56 58.46 3.95
CA GLU A 27 -16.00 58.41 2.59
C GLU A 27 -17.05 57.86 1.60
N SER A 28 -17.07 58.43 0.40
CA SER A 28 -17.92 57.91 -0.69
C SER A 28 -17.38 56.58 -1.23
N SER A 29 -18.19 55.86 -2.01
CA SER A 29 -17.74 54.61 -2.65
C SER A 29 -16.56 54.86 -3.61
N GLU A 30 -16.56 55.99 -4.32
CA GLU A 30 -15.49 56.39 -5.22
C GLU A 30 -14.20 56.74 -4.47
N GLU A 31 -14.31 57.55 -3.41
CA GLU A 31 -13.18 57.91 -2.55
C GLU A 31 -12.56 56.67 -1.89
N ARG A 32 -13.40 55.71 -1.48
CA ARG A 32 -12.96 54.41 -0.95
C ARG A 32 -12.20 53.61 -2.01
N SER A 33 -12.71 53.56 -3.24
CA SER A 33 -12.08 52.83 -4.35
C SER A 33 -10.71 53.43 -4.67
N GLN A 34 -10.63 54.74 -4.85
CA GLN A 34 -9.37 55.45 -5.12
C GLN A 34 -8.35 55.26 -4.00
N ARG A 35 -8.78 55.30 -2.73
CA ARG A 35 -7.89 55.05 -1.58
C ARG A 35 -7.36 53.61 -1.56
N LEU A 36 -8.21 52.63 -1.89
CA LEU A 36 -7.78 51.22 -1.97
C LEU A 36 -6.82 51.01 -3.14
N GLU A 37 -7.07 51.63 -4.29
CA GLU A 37 -6.19 51.57 -5.45
C GLU A 37 -4.83 52.25 -5.21
N ALA A 38 -4.80 53.42 -4.59
CA ALA A 38 -3.55 54.06 -4.19
C ALA A 38 -2.75 53.19 -3.19
N ASN A 39 -3.43 52.41 -2.35
CA ASN A 39 -2.79 51.49 -1.42
C ASN A 39 -2.28 50.22 -2.12
N THR A 40 -2.99 49.69 -3.11
CA THR A 40 -2.52 48.54 -3.89
C THR A 40 -1.31 48.92 -4.73
N GLN A 41 -1.31 50.10 -5.36
CA GLN A 41 -0.17 50.63 -6.13
C GLN A 41 1.07 50.85 -5.26
N ARG A 42 0.91 51.42 -4.07
CA ARG A 42 2.04 51.59 -3.14
C ARG A 42 2.62 50.25 -2.68
N ASN A 43 1.75 49.28 -2.40
CA ASN A 43 2.18 47.94 -2.00
C ASN A 43 2.82 47.16 -3.14
N SER A 44 2.40 47.37 -4.39
CA SER A 44 3.06 46.74 -5.54
C SER A 44 4.45 47.33 -5.78
N GLN A 45 4.60 48.65 -5.73
CA GLN A 45 5.91 49.32 -5.81
C GLN A 45 6.86 48.87 -4.68
N HIS A 46 6.37 48.81 -3.44
CA HIS A 46 7.19 48.28 -2.34
C HIS A 46 7.63 46.82 -2.57
N ARG A 47 6.83 45.99 -3.26
CA ARG A 47 7.19 44.60 -3.58
C ARG A 47 8.18 44.50 -4.75
N THR A 48 8.17 45.44 -5.69
CA THR A 48 9.17 45.47 -6.78
C THR A 48 10.53 45.88 -6.29
N ASP A 49 10.57 46.79 -5.31
CA ASP A 49 11.81 47.35 -4.76
C ASP A 49 12.39 46.48 -3.62
N GLU A 50 11.72 45.39 -3.28
CA GLU A 50 12.07 44.49 -2.18
C GLU A 50 13.27 43.60 -2.54
N ASN A 51 14.27 43.54 -1.67
CA ASN A 51 15.39 42.60 -1.84
C ASN A 51 15.01 41.16 -1.44
N ASN A 52 15.84 40.17 -1.82
CA ASN A 52 15.56 38.75 -1.57
C ASN A 52 15.40 38.38 -0.08
N ASN A 53 16.14 39.04 0.82
CA ASN A 53 16.05 38.77 2.25
C ASN A 53 14.74 39.29 2.83
N ALA A 54 14.39 40.55 2.53
CA ALA A 54 13.12 41.16 2.91
C ALA A 54 11.92 40.37 2.36
N ARG A 55 12.01 39.92 1.10
CA ARG A 55 10.98 39.07 0.47
C ARG A 55 10.79 37.76 1.22
N THR A 56 11.88 37.08 1.58
CA THR A 56 11.84 35.83 2.34
C THR A 56 11.20 36.05 3.70
N GLN A 57 11.63 37.08 4.45
CA GLN A 57 11.07 37.42 5.76
C GLN A 57 9.57 37.75 5.68
N ARG A 58 9.13 38.48 4.65
CA ARG A 58 7.72 38.80 4.46
C ARG A 58 6.88 37.56 4.17
N LEU A 59 7.37 36.67 3.30
CA LEU A 59 6.68 35.40 2.98
C LEU A 59 6.62 34.48 4.20
N GLU A 60 7.69 34.41 4.98
CA GLU A 60 7.74 33.62 6.20
C GLU A 60 6.79 34.17 7.27
N ALA A 61 6.78 35.48 7.49
CA ALA A 61 5.84 36.13 8.41
C ALA A 61 4.38 35.92 7.98
N ASP A 62 4.10 35.89 6.67
CA ASP A 62 2.77 35.58 6.14
C ASP A 62 2.39 34.12 6.35
N ALA A 63 3.31 33.18 6.08
CA ALA A 63 3.12 31.77 6.34
C ALA A 63 2.85 31.50 7.83
N GLN A 64 3.58 32.16 8.73
CA GLN A 64 3.39 32.06 10.19
C GLN A 64 2.03 32.59 10.63
N ARG A 65 1.58 33.75 10.12
CA ARG A 65 0.23 34.27 10.41
C ARG A 65 -0.86 33.32 9.96
N HIS A 66 -0.75 32.76 8.75
CA HIS A 66 -1.71 31.78 8.25
C HIS A 66 -1.69 30.47 9.04
N ALA A 67 -0.51 30.01 9.49
CA ALA A 67 -0.39 28.85 10.35
C ALA A 67 -1.06 29.07 11.71
N GLN A 68 -0.82 30.22 12.36
CA GLN A 68 -1.45 30.58 13.63
C GLN A 68 -2.98 30.70 13.49
N HIS A 69 -3.47 31.31 12.41
CA HIS A 69 -4.91 31.38 12.14
C HIS A 69 -5.53 29.99 11.98
N ARG A 70 -4.87 29.09 11.22
CA ARG A 70 -5.35 27.70 11.05
C ARG A 70 -5.30 26.89 12.34
N ALA A 71 -4.34 27.15 13.23
CA ALA A 71 -4.24 26.48 14.53
C ALA A 71 -5.37 26.86 15.49
N ASN A 72 -5.87 28.09 15.40
CA ASN A 72 -6.94 28.62 16.24
C ASN A 72 -8.33 28.53 15.58
N GLU A 73 -8.43 27.87 14.43
CA GLU A 73 -9.66 27.72 13.67
C GLU A 73 -10.61 26.69 14.31
N ASN A 74 -11.90 26.98 14.37
CA ASN A 74 -12.91 26.00 14.82
C ASN A 74 -13.35 25.08 13.66
N ASP A 75 -14.03 23.97 13.99
CA ASP A 75 -14.38 22.97 12.99
C ASP A 75 -15.30 23.49 11.87
N ASP A 76 -16.26 24.37 12.18
CA ASP A 76 -17.15 24.98 11.17
C ASP A 76 -16.37 25.87 10.20
N SER A 77 -15.48 26.72 10.71
CA SER A 77 -14.63 27.59 9.89
C SER A 77 -13.65 26.77 9.05
N ARG A 78 -13.07 25.72 9.64
CA ARG A 78 -12.18 24.78 8.95
C ARG A 78 -12.89 24.08 7.80
N ASN A 79 -14.11 23.60 8.02
CA ASN A 79 -14.90 22.93 6.99
C ASN A 79 -15.23 23.89 5.84
N LYS A 80 -15.71 25.11 6.14
CA LYS A 80 -15.98 26.15 5.13
C LYS A 80 -14.75 26.48 4.31
N ARG A 81 -13.57 26.60 4.94
CA ARG A 81 -12.32 26.85 4.23
C ARG A 81 -11.93 25.69 3.32
N LEU A 82 -12.00 24.44 3.81
CA LEU A 82 -11.68 23.26 3.00
C LEU A 82 -12.65 23.09 1.82
N GLU A 83 -13.94 23.36 2.04
CA GLU A 83 -14.95 23.32 0.98
C GLU A 83 -14.70 24.40 -0.08
N ALA A 84 -14.43 25.63 0.35
CA ALA A 84 -14.06 26.71 -0.56
C ALA A 84 -12.77 26.39 -1.34
N ASP A 85 -11.76 25.78 -0.70
CA ASP A 85 -10.53 25.34 -1.37
C ASP A 85 -10.82 24.24 -2.41
N ALA A 86 -11.66 23.26 -2.06
CA ALA A 86 -12.07 22.18 -2.95
C ALA A 86 -12.84 22.72 -4.17
N GLN A 87 -13.76 23.66 -3.97
CA GLN A 87 -14.52 24.31 -5.03
C GLN A 87 -13.61 25.11 -5.97
N ARG A 88 -12.67 25.91 -5.43
CA ARG A 88 -11.70 26.67 -6.25
C ARG A 88 -10.84 25.74 -7.09
N HIS A 89 -10.34 24.65 -6.52
CA HIS A 89 -9.60 23.66 -7.29
C HIS A 89 -10.47 22.97 -8.33
N ALA A 90 -11.73 22.64 -8.04
CA ALA A 90 -12.64 22.05 -9.01
C ALA A 90 -12.87 22.97 -10.22
N GLN A 91 -13.13 24.26 -9.99
CA GLN A 91 -13.26 25.27 -11.06
C GLN A 91 -11.96 25.42 -11.85
N GLN A 92 -10.81 25.47 -11.18
CA GLN A 92 -9.52 25.53 -11.87
C GLN A 92 -9.31 24.32 -12.81
N ARG A 93 -9.86 23.15 -12.47
CA ARG A 93 -9.80 21.94 -13.32
C ARG A 93 -10.77 21.98 -14.50
N THR A 94 -11.89 22.69 -14.40
CA THR A 94 -12.82 22.85 -15.53
C THR A 94 -12.27 23.81 -16.58
N ASP A 95 -11.53 24.83 -16.13
CA ASP A 95 -10.98 25.87 -16.99
C ASP A 95 -9.56 25.51 -17.51
N GLU A 96 -9.08 24.30 -17.17
CA GLU A 96 -7.75 23.81 -17.51
C GLU A 96 -7.67 23.40 -18.99
N ASN A 97 -6.62 23.83 -19.69
CA ASN A 97 -6.35 23.36 -21.06
C ASN A 97 -5.70 21.96 -21.05
N GLU A 98 -5.71 21.27 -22.20
CA GLU A 98 -5.22 19.89 -22.26
C GLU A 98 -3.72 19.75 -21.93
N ASP A 99 -2.87 20.74 -22.25
CA ASP A 99 -1.43 20.72 -21.90
C ASP A 99 -1.18 20.85 -20.39
N ALA A 100 -1.95 21.71 -19.70
CA ALA A 100 -1.88 21.84 -18.25
C ALA A 100 -2.40 20.57 -17.55
N LYS A 101 -3.47 19.99 -18.09
CA LYS A 101 -4.07 18.75 -17.58
C LYS A 101 -3.11 17.56 -17.69
N THR A 102 -2.45 17.38 -18.84
CA THR A 102 -1.45 16.31 -19.02
C THR A 102 -0.28 16.49 -18.05
N LYS A 103 0.28 17.70 -17.95
CA LYS A 103 1.36 18.01 -16.98
C LYS A 103 0.95 17.71 -15.54
N ARG A 104 -0.27 18.07 -15.12
CA ARG A 104 -0.76 17.77 -13.77
C ARG A 104 -0.85 16.27 -13.52
N LEU A 105 -1.44 15.52 -14.46
CA LEU A 105 -1.59 14.07 -14.35
C LEU A 105 -0.23 13.36 -14.33
N GLU A 106 0.72 13.81 -15.15
CA GLU A 106 2.07 13.29 -15.17
C GLU A 106 2.81 13.58 -13.86
N ALA A 107 2.75 14.81 -13.36
CA ALA A 107 3.32 15.18 -12.07
C ALA A 107 2.73 14.36 -10.92
N ASP A 108 1.42 14.11 -10.95
CA ASP A 108 0.75 13.27 -9.96
C ASP A 108 1.19 11.80 -10.03
N ALA A 109 1.26 11.25 -11.25
CA ALA A 109 1.77 9.90 -11.50
C ALA A 109 3.23 9.75 -11.03
N GLN A 110 4.08 10.75 -11.28
CA GLN A 110 5.47 10.79 -10.83
C GLN A 110 5.56 10.86 -9.30
N ARG A 111 4.78 11.73 -8.63
CA ARG A 111 4.73 11.81 -7.16
C ARG A 111 4.32 10.48 -6.55
N HIS A 112 3.29 9.84 -7.09
CA HIS A 112 2.84 8.54 -6.63
C HIS A 112 3.90 7.45 -6.89
N ALA A 113 4.57 7.46 -8.04
CA ALA A 113 5.65 6.52 -8.35
C ALA A 113 6.85 6.67 -7.39
N GLN A 114 7.28 7.91 -7.12
CA GLN A 114 8.34 8.22 -6.15
C GLN A 114 7.94 7.79 -4.73
N GLY A 115 6.70 8.05 -4.32
CA GLY A 115 6.17 7.59 -3.04
C GLY A 115 6.21 6.06 -2.91
N ARG A 116 5.78 5.33 -3.95
CA ARG A 116 5.88 3.87 -4.01
C ARG A 116 7.33 3.39 -3.96
N GLN A 117 8.24 4.04 -4.68
CA GLN A 117 9.67 3.68 -4.69
C GLN A 117 10.30 3.88 -3.31
N LYS A 118 10.05 5.01 -2.66
CA LYS A 118 10.56 5.31 -1.32
C LYS A 118 10.02 4.32 -0.27
N ALA A 119 8.72 4.00 -0.34
CA ALA A 119 8.14 2.97 0.53
C ALA A 119 8.74 1.59 0.27
N ARG A 120 8.96 1.21 -0.99
CA ARG A 120 9.66 -0.05 -1.35
C ARG A 120 11.08 -0.09 -0.79
N GLN A 121 11.84 0.99 -0.89
CA GLN A 121 13.18 1.09 -0.30
C GLN A 121 13.15 0.99 1.22
N LEU A 122 12.22 1.67 1.88
CA LEU A 122 12.03 1.59 3.32
C LEU A 122 11.69 0.16 3.77
N ASN A 123 10.78 -0.51 3.04
CA ASN A 123 10.40 -1.89 3.30
C ASN A 123 11.52 -2.89 3.05
N HIS A 124 12.33 -2.65 2.01
CA HIS A 124 13.52 -3.42 1.77
C HIS A 124 14.49 -3.30 2.95
N HIS A 125 14.67 -2.10 3.50
CA HIS A 125 15.47 -1.88 4.71
C HIS A 125 14.88 -2.52 5.97
N ILE A 126 13.55 -2.52 6.14
CA ILE A 126 12.90 -3.16 7.30
C ILE A 126 13.04 -4.68 7.25
N ALA A 127 12.89 -5.28 6.06
CA ALA A 127 13.15 -6.71 5.86
C ALA A 127 14.65 -7.07 5.95
N LEU A 128 15.52 -6.07 5.84
CA LEU A 128 16.97 -6.17 5.94
C LEU A 128 17.54 -5.54 7.23
N ILE A 129 16.71 -5.19 8.23
CA ILE A 129 17.23 -4.75 9.52
C ILE A 129 18.20 -5.84 9.95
N ALA A 130 19.47 -5.46 10.01
CA ALA A 130 20.55 -6.37 10.28
C ALA A 130 20.17 -7.13 11.54
N LYS A 131 20.26 -8.45 11.44
CA LYS A 131 19.89 -9.42 12.48
C LYS A 131 20.56 -9.16 13.84
N ASP A 132 21.42 -8.16 13.96
CA ASP A 132 22.34 -7.95 15.08
C ASP A 132 21.65 -7.78 16.45
N HIS A 133 20.37 -7.41 16.51
CA HIS A 133 19.64 -7.27 17.79
C HIS A 133 18.48 -8.25 18.01
N GLU A 134 18.07 -9.03 17.00
CA GLU A 134 17.13 -10.16 17.20
C GLU A 134 17.85 -11.52 17.34
N ILE A 135 19.18 -11.57 17.13
CA ILE A 135 19.99 -12.80 17.15
C ILE A 135 20.09 -13.46 18.53
N ASN A 136 19.78 -12.77 19.63
CA ASN A 136 19.92 -13.36 20.96
C ASN A 136 18.59 -13.81 21.59
N VAL A 137 17.61 -14.16 20.76
CA VAL A 137 16.55 -15.06 21.23
C VAL A 137 17.13 -16.47 21.16
N PRO A 138 17.37 -17.15 22.30
CA PRO A 138 17.85 -18.52 22.26
C PRO A 138 16.87 -19.37 21.43
N VAL A 139 17.38 -19.99 20.37
CA VAL A 139 16.58 -20.81 19.46
C VAL A 139 15.91 -21.91 20.27
N HIS A 140 14.59 -21.79 20.46
CA HIS A 140 13.83 -22.81 21.15
C HIS A 140 13.79 -24.07 20.29
N THR A 141 14.55 -25.07 20.70
CA THR A 141 14.71 -26.33 19.95
C THR A 141 14.08 -27.45 20.76
N LEU A 142 13.06 -28.10 20.20
CA LEU A 142 12.38 -29.26 20.80
C LEU A 142 13.18 -30.58 20.63
N GLY A 143 14.40 -30.49 20.09
CA GLY A 143 15.24 -31.63 19.72
C GLY A 143 14.91 -32.16 18.32
N GLN A 144 15.35 -33.38 18.02
CA GLN A 144 15.03 -34.06 16.77
C GLN A 144 13.62 -34.68 16.83
N MET A 145 12.88 -34.60 15.73
CA MET A 145 11.59 -35.28 15.56
C MET A 145 11.84 -36.72 15.09
N ASN A 146 12.36 -37.56 15.98
CA ASN A 146 12.79 -38.92 15.65
C ASN A 146 12.15 -40.01 16.55
N VAL A 147 11.24 -39.62 17.44
CA VAL A 147 10.60 -40.57 18.36
C VAL A 147 9.36 -41.16 17.69
N GLU A 148 9.45 -42.43 17.33
CA GLU A 148 8.33 -43.15 16.70
C GLU A 148 7.20 -43.42 17.69
N CYS A 149 5.96 -43.19 17.24
CA CYS A 149 4.77 -43.63 17.94
C CYS A 149 4.59 -45.14 17.80
N GLN A 150 4.41 -45.84 18.92
CA GLN A 150 4.22 -47.29 18.96
C GLN A 150 3.00 -47.81 18.16
N PHE A 151 2.00 -46.96 17.91
CA PHE A 151 0.76 -47.35 17.22
C PHE A 151 0.79 -47.02 15.72
N CYS A 152 1.03 -45.76 15.35
CA CYS A 152 0.93 -45.30 13.95
C CYS A 152 2.28 -45.04 13.27
N LYS A 153 3.41 -45.27 13.97
CA LYS A 153 4.77 -45.06 13.45
C LYS A 153 5.09 -43.63 12.99
N SER A 154 4.26 -42.64 13.36
CA SER A 154 4.62 -41.24 13.12
C SER A 154 5.85 -40.86 13.94
N LEU A 155 6.70 -39.99 13.38
CA LEU A 155 7.80 -39.37 14.08
C LEU A 155 7.29 -38.16 14.87
N ASN A 156 7.70 -38.04 16.13
CA ASN A 156 7.25 -36.99 17.04
C ASN A 156 8.46 -36.47 17.85
N PHE A 157 8.28 -35.34 18.53
CA PHE A 157 9.29 -34.85 19.48
C PHE A 157 9.13 -35.57 20.82
N ALA A 158 10.25 -35.83 21.52
CA ALA A 158 10.23 -36.54 22.80
C ALA A 158 9.35 -35.85 23.86
N CYS A 159 9.31 -34.51 23.85
CA CYS A 159 8.51 -33.68 24.76
C CYS A 159 6.99 -33.76 24.52
N GLU A 160 6.54 -34.29 23.37
CA GLU A 160 5.11 -34.44 23.07
C GLU A 160 4.50 -35.69 23.73
N LYS A 161 5.31 -36.52 24.39
CA LYS A 161 4.81 -37.64 25.19
C LYS A 161 4.02 -37.12 26.39
N SER A 162 2.84 -37.69 26.60
CA SER A 162 2.10 -37.51 27.85
C SER A 162 2.81 -38.22 29.02
N LYS A 163 2.36 -37.97 30.26
CA LYS A 163 2.87 -38.65 31.47
C LYS A 163 2.89 -40.18 31.35
N ASP A 164 1.96 -40.75 30.57
CA ASP A 164 1.83 -42.19 30.31
C ASP A 164 2.84 -42.72 29.26
N GLY A 165 3.76 -41.89 28.76
CA GLY A 165 4.76 -42.26 27.74
C GLY A 165 4.20 -42.41 26.32
N LYS A 166 2.93 -42.09 26.09
CA LYS A 166 2.22 -42.26 24.80
C LYS A 166 1.94 -40.91 24.12
N PHE A 167 1.80 -40.95 22.79
CA PHE A 167 1.44 -39.79 21.97
C PHE A 167 -0.06 -39.67 21.76
N THR A 168 -0.59 -38.47 21.97
CA THR A 168 -2.03 -38.17 21.80
C THR A 168 -2.31 -37.54 20.43
N TYR A 169 -1.46 -36.63 19.96
CA TYR A 169 -1.73 -35.84 18.76
C TYR A 169 -1.71 -36.63 17.44
N CYS A 170 -0.94 -37.71 17.34
CA CYS A 170 -0.82 -38.43 16.08
C CYS A 170 -1.97 -39.43 15.81
N CYS A 171 -2.39 -40.20 16.80
CA CYS A 171 -3.41 -41.25 16.64
C CYS A 171 -4.29 -41.44 17.88
N GLN A 172 -4.30 -40.47 18.79
CA GLN A 172 -5.00 -40.53 20.07
C GLN A 172 -4.69 -41.81 20.87
N LYS A 173 -3.40 -42.09 21.08
CA LYS A 173 -2.95 -43.30 21.81
C LYS A 173 -3.45 -44.61 21.19
N GLY A 174 -3.53 -44.67 19.85
CA GLY A 174 -3.93 -45.87 19.09
C GLY A 174 -5.42 -45.99 18.81
N LYS A 175 -6.24 -45.01 19.20
CA LYS A 175 -7.69 -45.00 18.90
C LYS A 175 -7.99 -44.71 17.43
N ILE A 176 -7.11 -43.98 16.75
CA ILE A 176 -7.29 -43.62 15.34
C ILE A 176 -6.36 -44.49 14.50
N GLN A 177 -6.96 -45.33 13.64
CA GLN A 177 -6.23 -46.06 12.62
C GLN A 177 -6.18 -45.22 11.33
N LEU A 178 -5.03 -44.61 11.06
CA LEU A 178 -4.81 -43.86 9.83
C LEU A 178 -4.63 -44.84 8.67
N LYS A 179 -5.47 -44.73 7.63
CA LYS A 179 -5.29 -45.49 6.40
C LYS A 179 -4.06 -44.97 5.66
N THR A 180 -3.25 -45.88 5.11
CA THR A 180 -2.12 -45.51 4.26
C THR A 180 -2.62 -44.79 3.02
N ILE A 181 -2.14 -43.56 2.81
CA ILE A 181 -2.45 -42.80 1.60
C ILE A 181 -1.71 -43.48 0.44
N LYS A 182 -2.47 -44.01 -0.53
CA LYS A 182 -1.91 -44.56 -1.76
C LYS A 182 -1.52 -43.40 -2.68
N CYS A 183 -0.26 -42.99 -2.61
CA CYS A 183 0.28 -41.99 -3.53
C CYS A 183 0.61 -42.66 -4.89
N PRO A 184 0.07 -42.16 -6.01
CA PRO A 184 0.39 -42.67 -7.34
C PRO A 184 1.89 -42.59 -7.64
N ASN A 185 2.43 -43.62 -8.29
CA ASN A 185 3.88 -43.74 -8.56
C ASN A 185 4.43 -42.55 -9.34
N PHE A 186 3.65 -41.98 -10.25
CA PHE A 186 4.01 -40.79 -11.01
C PHE A 186 4.34 -39.60 -10.08
N LEU A 187 3.43 -39.25 -9.17
CA LEU A 187 3.68 -38.19 -8.19
C LEU A 187 4.82 -38.55 -7.24
N LYS A 188 4.90 -39.80 -6.79
CA LYS A 188 5.99 -40.24 -5.91
C LYS A 188 7.36 -40.07 -6.57
N LYS A 189 7.48 -40.36 -7.87
CA LYS A 189 8.70 -40.11 -8.66
C LYS A 189 9.03 -38.62 -8.66
N LEU A 190 8.06 -37.74 -8.92
CA LEU A 190 8.30 -36.29 -8.95
C LEU A 190 8.72 -35.70 -7.59
N TYR A 191 8.17 -36.20 -6.49
CA TYR A 191 8.48 -35.71 -5.14
C TYR A 191 9.78 -36.27 -4.55
N MET A 192 10.12 -37.52 -4.87
CA MET A 192 11.26 -38.24 -4.25
C MET A 192 12.40 -38.52 -5.23
N GLY A 193 12.21 -38.25 -6.52
CA GLY A 193 13.18 -38.48 -7.58
C GLY A 193 14.29 -37.43 -7.59
N ASN A 194 15.35 -37.73 -8.34
CA ASN A 194 16.52 -36.85 -8.52
C ASN A 194 16.83 -36.59 -10.00
N ASP A 195 15.94 -37.01 -10.88
CA ASP A 195 15.96 -36.75 -12.31
C ASP A 195 15.59 -35.29 -12.62
N TYR A 196 15.79 -34.90 -13.88
CA TYR A 196 15.54 -33.55 -14.36
C TYR A 196 14.09 -33.10 -14.10
N GLU A 197 13.11 -33.98 -14.39
CA GLU A 197 11.68 -33.72 -14.18
C GLU A 197 11.37 -33.40 -12.71
N SER A 198 11.84 -34.24 -11.79
CA SER A 198 11.64 -34.06 -10.35
C SER A 198 12.27 -32.77 -9.82
N LYS A 199 13.46 -32.40 -10.32
CA LYS A 199 14.10 -31.12 -9.96
C LYS A 199 13.34 -29.92 -10.52
N ASN A 200 12.90 -29.97 -11.77
CA ASN A 200 12.10 -28.90 -12.35
C ASN A 200 10.78 -28.74 -11.61
N PHE A 201 10.11 -29.87 -11.30
CA PHE A 201 8.89 -29.90 -10.51
C PHE A 201 9.09 -29.26 -9.14
N MET A 202 10.07 -29.70 -8.35
CA MET A 202 10.29 -29.19 -6.99
C MET A 202 10.69 -27.71 -6.98
N ASN A 203 11.53 -27.28 -7.93
CA ASN A 203 11.92 -25.87 -8.05
C ASN A 203 10.76 -24.95 -8.45
N ASN A 204 9.81 -25.47 -9.24
CA ASN A 204 8.67 -24.71 -9.77
C ASN A 204 7.31 -25.19 -9.22
N ILE A 205 7.28 -25.91 -8.09
CA ILE A 205 6.09 -26.60 -7.59
C ILE A 205 4.90 -25.66 -7.38
N ARG A 206 5.19 -24.42 -6.98
CA ARG A 206 4.17 -23.38 -6.82
C ARG A 206 3.55 -22.96 -8.16
N SER A 207 4.35 -22.87 -9.22
CA SER A 207 3.85 -22.56 -10.57
C SER A 207 3.00 -23.71 -11.11
N TYR A 208 3.47 -24.96 -11.00
CA TYR A 208 2.68 -26.14 -11.37
C TYR A 208 1.34 -26.20 -10.64
N ASN A 209 1.35 -26.12 -9.30
CA ASN A 209 0.14 -26.16 -8.50
C ASN A 209 -0.82 -25.00 -8.82
N SER A 210 -0.29 -23.82 -9.13
CA SER A 210 -1.11 -22.66 -9.51
C SER A 210 -1.70 -22.79 -10.91
N ALA A 211 -0.96 -23.37 -11.87
CA ALA A 211 -1.41 -23.59 -13.25
C ALA A 211 -2.50 -24.68 -13.34
N LEU A 212 -2.44 -25.64 -12.43
CA LEU A 212 -3.38 -26.77 -12.30
C LEU A 212 -4.47 -26.50 -11.24
N ALA A 213 -4.54 -25.28 -10.69
CA ALA A 213 -5.57 -24.94 -9.72
C ALA A 213 -6.94 -24.78 -10.42
N MET A 214 -7.95 -25.48 -9.91
CA MET A 214 -9.33 -25.35 -10.41
C MET A 214 -10.02 -24.06 -9.94
N ALA A 215 -9.65 -23.56 -8.77
CA ALA A 215 -10.22 -22.33 -8.23
C ALA A 215 -9.11 -21.38 -7.77
N SER A 216 -9.37 -20.09 -7.94
CA SER A 216 -8.52 -19.08 -7.32
C SER A 216 -9.00 -18.76 -5.91
N MET A 217 -8.06 -18.41 -5.04
CA MET A 217 -8.39 -17.87 -3.74
C MET A 217 -8.44 -16.35 -3.85
N GLY A 218 -9.63 -15.78 -3.70
CA GLY A 218 -9.82 -14.34 -3.62
C GLY A 218 -10.27 -13.95 -2.21
N ALA A 219 -9.69 -12.88 -1.66
CA ALA A 219 -10.29 -12.20 -0.52
C ALA A 219 -10.70 -10.78 -0.96
N PRO A 220 -11.92 -10.31 -0.66
CA PRO A 220 -12.32 -8.94 -0.93
C PRO A 220 -11.32 -7.96 -0.30
N GLY A 221 -10.82 -7.01 -1.09
CA GLY A 221 -9.83 -6.04 -0.60
C GLY A 221 -8.37 -6.51 -0.60
N ASN A 222 -8.06 -7.72 -1.10
CA ASN A 222 -6.67 -8.12 -1.36
C ASN A 222 -6.06 -7.22 -2.45
N ARG A 223 -5.32 -6.22 -2.01
CA ARG A 223 -4.37 -5.50 -2.86
C ARG A 223 -3.23 -6.45 -3.20
N ASN A 224 -2.74 -6.39 -4.43
CA ASN A 224 -1.50 -7.08 -4.81
C ASN A 224 -0.43 -6.71 -3.76
N PRO A 225 0.36 -7.65 -3.20
CA PRO A 225 1.41 -7.30 -2.24
C PRO A 225 2.35 -6.19 -2.75
N LEU A 226 2.49 -6.09 -4.08
CA LEU A 226 3.26 -5.05 -4.77
C LEU A 226 2.64 -3.64 -4.75
N ASP A 227 1.33 -3.56 -4.48
CA ASP A 227 0.51 -2.34 -4.41
C ASP A 227 0.27 -1.88 -2.96
N VAL A 228 0.71 -2.68 -1.98
CA VAL A 228 0.59 -2.34 -0.55
C VAL A 228 1.80 -1.51 -0.13
N VAL A 229 1.59 -0.20 -0.12
CA VAL A 229 2.53 0.82 0.35
C VAL A 229 2.46 0.90 1.89
N ASN A 230 2.91 -0.13 2.60
CA ASN A 230 3.00 -0.09 4.07
C ASN A 230 4.45 -0.21 4.51
N ASN A 231 4.88 0.58 5.49
CA ASN A 231 6.22 0.57 6.11
C ASN A 231 6.51 -0.67 6.99
N ALA A 232 6.03 -1.86 6.64
CA ALA A 232 6.22 -3.07 7.44
C ALA A 232 6.28 -4.32 6.55
N PRO A 233 6.90 -5.44 7.01
CA PRO A 233 6.87 -6.70 6.28
C PRO A 233 5.43 -7.10 5.95
N TYR A 234 5.14 -7.34 4.67
CA TYR A 234 3.78 -7.62 4.24
C TYR A 234 3.33 -9.01 4.72
N CYS A 235 2.47 -9.03 5.73
CA CYS A 235 1.66 -10.20 6.06
C CYS A 235 0.33 -10.09 5.32
N LEU A 236 -0.02 -11.09 4.50
CA LEU A 236 -1.36 -11.22 3.93
C LEU A 236 -2.35 -11.46 5.08
N LYS A 237 -3.09 -10.42 5.48
CA LYS A 237 -4.13 -10.51 6.52
C LYS A 237 -5.49 -10.69 5.85
N ILE A 238 -6.02 -11.90 5.89
CA ILE A 238 -7.38 -12.21 5.47
C ILE A 238 -8.28 -12.12 6.71
N HIS A 239 -9.29 -11.26 6.68
CA HIS A 239 -10.26 -11.11 7.76
C HIS A 239 -11.68 -11.31 7.20
N GLY A 240 -12.50 -12.09 7.90
CA GLY A 240 -13.86 -12.43 7.48
C GLY A 240 -13.95 -13.78 6.74
N GLN A 241 -14.98 -13.94 5.92
CA GLN A 241 -15.21 -15.16 5.15
C GLN A 241 -14.28 -15.21 3.93
N TYR A 242 -13.69 -16.38 3.69
CA TYR A 242 -12.93 -16.65 2.48
C TYR A 242 -13.87 -17.26 1.43
N HIS A 243 -13.74 -16.83 0.17
CA HIS A 243 -14.47 -17.39 -0.93
C HIS A 243 -13.49 -17.99 -1.93
N HIS A 244 -13.75 -19.23 -2.35
CA HIS A 244 -13.11 -19.78 -3.54
C HIS A 244 -13.81 -19.17 -4.74
N LEU A 245 -13.06 -18.39 -5.52
CA LEU A 245 -13.53 -17.87 -6.79
C LEU A 245 -13.29 -18.97 -7.83
N THR A 246 -14.25 -19.88 -7.92
CA THR A 246 -14.49 -20.65 -9.13
C THR A 246 -15.11 -19.68 -10.13
N SER A 247 -14.53 -19.56 -11.33
CA SER A 247 -15.13 -18.72 -12.36
C SER A 247 -16.60 -19.11 -12.54
N THR A 248 -17.53 -18.19 -12.25
CA THR A 248 -18.97 -18.44 -12.42
C THR A 248 -19.35 -18.53 -13.90
N ALA A 249 -18.51 -18.01 -14.80
CA ALA A 249 -18.64 -18.15 -16.23
C ALA A 249 -17.74 -19.31 -16.72
N MET A 250 -18.36 -20.36 -17.27
CA MET A 250 -17.64 -21.46 -17.92
C MET A 250 -16.87 -21.03 -19.18
N ARG A 251 -17.11 -19.82 -19.69
CA ARG A 251 -16.33 -19.23 -20.78
C ARG A 251 -15.69 -17.91 -20.34
N PRO A 252 -14.49 -17.58 -20.86
CA PRO A 252 -13.91 -16.27 -20.66
C PRO A 252 -14.81 -15.18 -21.28
N ALA A 253 -14.70 -13.95 -20.77
CA ALA A 253 -15.28 -12.80 -21.46
C ALA A 253 -14.52 -12.52 -22.76
N ASP A 254 -15.16 -11.82 -23.71
CA ASP A 254 -14.55 -11.51 -25.01
C ASP A 254 -13.17 -10.84 -24.86
N GLY A 255 -12.17 -11.42 -25.50
CA GLY A 255 -10.77 -10.97 -25.45
C GLY A 255 -9.98 -11.37 -24.19
N GLN A 256 -10.58 -12.12 -23.24
CA GLN A 256 -9.86 -12.64 -22.07
C GLN A 256 -9.37 -14.07 -22.27
N ALA A 257 -8.16 -14.36 -21.78
CA ALA A 257 -7.65 -15.73 -21.74
C ALA A 257 -8.38 -16.57 -20.66
N PRO A 258 -8.62 -17.86 -20.92
CA PRO A 258 -9.22 -18.78 -19.95
C PRO A 258 -8.35 -19.00 -18.71
N ARG A 259 -9.00 -19.11 -17.54
CA ARG A 259 -8.31 -19.25 -16.24
C ARG A 259 -8.99 -20.28 -15.34
N PHE A 260 -8.17 -20.96 -14.53
CA PHE A 260 -8.61 -21.89 -13.48
C PHE A 260 -9.58 -22.94 -14.04
N ALA A 261 -10.79 -23.09 -13.47
CA ALA A 261 -11.81 -24.04 -13.92
C ALA A 261 -12.13 -23.99 -15.42
N GLN A 262 -12.04 -22.81 -16.07
CA GLN A 262 -12.32 -22.68 -17.50
C GLN A 262 -11.35 -23.51 -18.37
N LEU A 263 -10.12 -23.72 -17.90
CA LEU A 263 -9.12 -24.52 -18.62
C LEU A 263 -9.47 -26.00 -18.66
N TYR A 264 -10.33 -26.49 -17.76
CA TYR A 264 -10.77 -27.89 -17.75
C TYR A 264 -11.96 -28.16 -18.68
N SER A 265 -12.50 -27.11 -19.33
CA SER A 265 -13.53 -27.24 -20.36
C SER A 265 -12.98 -27.16 -21.78
N LEU A 266 -11.68 -26.88 -21.94
CA LEU A 266 -10.99 -26.85 -23.22
C LEU A 266 -10.40 -28.23 -23.52
N ASP A 267 -10.03 -28.44 -24.78
CA ASP A 267 -9.19 -29.60 -25.11
C ASP A 267 -7.88 -29.55 -24.33
N THR A 268 -7.35 -30.72 -23.98
CA THR A 268 -6.18 -30.87 -23.12
C THR A 268 -4.98 -30.11 -23.70
N GLU A 269 -4.77 -30.18 -25.02
CA GLU A 269 -3.68 -29.48 -25.69
C GLU A 269 -3.85 -27.96 -25.67
N GLU A 270 -5.08 -27.48 -25.90
CA GLU A 270 -5.41 -26.05 -25.82
C GLU A 270 -5.21 -25.50 -24.40
N ALA A 271 -5.65 -26.23 -23.39
CA ALA A 271 -5.46 -25.88 -21.99
C ALA A 271 -3.97 -25.80 -21.61
N ILE A 272 -3.15 -26.75 -22.09
CA ILE A 272 -1.69 -26.74 -21.87
C ILE A 272 -1.07 -25.51 -22.51
N ASN A 273 -1.45 -25.16 -23.74
CA ASN A 273 -0.94 -23.96 -24.42
C ASN A 273 -1.26 -22.69 -23.62
N HIS A 274 -2.47 -22.57 -23.10
CA HIS A 274 -2.84 -21.46 -22.22
C HIS A 274 -2.02 -21.43 -20.92
N ARG A 275 -1.77 -22.59 -20.30
CA ARG A 275 -0.91 -22.70 -19.11
C ARG A 275 0.53 -22.27 -19.42
N MET A 276 1.10 -22.71 -20.53
CA MET A 276 2.49 -22.44 -20.89
C MET A 276 2.73 -21.01 -21.38
N ASN A 277 1.73 -20.38 -22.00
CA ASN A 277 1.78 -18.97 -22.39
C ASN A 277 1.77 -18.00 -21.20
N ASN A 278 1.47 -18.47 -19.98
CA ASN A 278 1.55 -17.64 -18.79
C ASN A 278 3.01 -17.40 -18.38
N LYS A 279 3.40 -16.12 -18.23
CA LYS A 279 4.75 -15.72 -17.81
C LYS A 279 5.21 -16.39 -16.50
N ALA A 280 4.28 -16.70 -15.59
CA ALA A 280 4.59 -17.38 -14.33
C ALA A 280 5.09 -18.83 -14.51
N ASN A 281 4.82 -19.44 -15.66
CA ASN A 281 5.12 -20.83 -15.97
C ASN A 281 6.30 -21.00 -16.95
N GLN A 282 7.01 -19.92 -17.29
CA GLN A 282 8.13 -19.96 -18.24
C GLN A 282 9.25 -20.94 -17.86
N LYS A 283 9.42 -21.21 -16.57
CA LYS A 283 10.44 -22.13 -16.04
C LYS A 283 9.93 -23.57 -15.88
N CYS A 284 8.63 -23.79 -16.08
CA CYS A 284 8.04 -25.12 -16.02
C CYS A 284 8.41 -25.89 -17.29
N ASP A 285 8.73 -27.16 -17.14
CA ASP A 285 8.88 -28.08 -18.25
C ASP A 285 7.52 -28.33 -18.95
N PRO A 286 7.41 -28.13 -20.28
CA PRO A 286 6.15 -28.31 -21.02
C PRO A 286 5.66 -29.75 -21.07
N ALA A 287 6.56 -30.73 -21.20
CA ALA A 287 6.19 -32.14 -21.26
C ALA A 287 5.64 -32.60 -19.90
N LEU A 288 6.31 -32.20 -18.82
CA LEU A 288 5.81 -32.47 -17.48
C LEU A 288 4.47 -31.76 -17.19
N MET A 289 4.27 -30.54 -17.70
CA MET A 289 2.97 -29.85 -17.60
C MET A 289 1.88 -30.63 -18.33
N LYS A 290 2.19 -31.22 -19.49
CA LYS A 290 1.27 -32.10 -20.23
C LYS A 290 0.94 -33.35 -19.42
N ASP A 291 1.94 -34.06 -18.91
CA ASP A 291 1.74 -35.28 -18.13
C ASP A 291 0.91 -35.03 -16.86
N LEU A 292 1.20 -33.95 -16.13
CA LEU A 292 0.41 -33.53 -14.97
C LEU A 292 -1.02 -33.14 -15.34
N SER A 293 -1.20 -32.47 -16.49
CA SER A 293 -2.53 -32.09 -16.97
C SER A 293 -3.38 -33.31 -17.30
N CYS A 294 -2.80 -34.30 -18.00
CA CYS A 294 -3.45 -35.56 -18.32
C CYS A 294 -3.73 -36.40 -17.06
N PHE A 295 -2.84 -36.35 -16.06
CA PHE A 295 -3.01 -37.07 -14.81
C PHE A 295 -4.18 -36.54 -13.95
N MET A 296 -4.59 -35.29 -14.14
CA MET A 296 -5.64 -34.63 -13.35
C MET A 296 -7.05 -34.68 -13.97
N ILE A 297 -7.18 -35.23 -15.18
CA ILE A 297 -8.46 -35.45 -15.88
C ILE A 297 -8.92 -36.88 -15.58
#